data_AF-A0A7K4IZ45-F1
#
_entry.id   AF-A0A7K4IZ45-F1
#
_cell.length_a   1.000
_cell.length_b   1.000
_cell.length_c   1.000
_cell.angle_alpha   90.00
_cell.angle_beta   90.00
_cell.angle_gamma   90.00
#
_symmetry.space_group_name_H-M   'P 1'
#
loop_
_entity.id
_entity.type
_entity.pdbx_description
1 polymer ?
#
loop_
_entity_poly.entity_id
_entity_poly.type
_entity_poly.pdbx_seq_one_letter_code
_entity_poly.pdbx_strand_id
1 'polypeptide(L)'
;MKLYADKFGIDNVKIIQDSNKVNPKDLDPKYAYIQVTYVTPFFEEKEAEDRKTDFEMHHNINRFVFETPFTLSGKKHGGVEEQCKRRTILTTSHLFPYVKKRIQVISQTSTELNPIEVAIDEMSKKVSELNQLCTMEEVDMIRLQLKLQGSVSVKV
;
A
#
# COMPACT_ATOMS: atom_id res chain seq x y z
N MET A 1 -18.89 6.57 -0.61
CA MET A 1 -19.74 6.95 0.53
C MET A 1 -21.22 6.97 0.17
N LYS A 2 -21.66 7.69 -0.87
CA LYS A 2 -23.07 7.79 -1.28
C LYS A 2 -23.84 6.45 -1.27
N LEU A 3 -23.36 5.42 -1.96
CA LEU A 3 -24.06 4.13 -2.08
C LEU A 3 -24.61 3.54 -0.77
N TYR A 4 -23.82 3.53 0.31
CA TYR A 4 -24.25 2.96 1.59
C TYR A 4 -24.95 3.99 2.48
N ALA A 5 -24.55 5.26 2.39
CA ALA A 5 -25.24 6.36 3.07
C ALA A 5 -26.68 6.52 2.57
N ASP A 6 -26.92 6.35 1.26
CA ASP A 6 -28.25 6.42 0.64
C ASP A 6 -29.16 5.27 1.14
N LYS A 7 -28.57 4.12 1.50
CA LYS A 7 -29.30 2.94 1.98
C LYS A 7 -29.55 2.95 3.49
N PHE A 8 -28.58 3.41 4.27
CA PHE A 8 -28.58 3.27 5.73
C PHE A 8 -28.71 4.60 6.48
N GLY A 9 -28.67 5.74 5.78
CA GLY A 9 -28.58 7.07 6.36
C GLY A 9 -27.12 7.48 6.56
N ILE A 10 -26.80 8.74 6.25
CA ILE A 10 -25.42 9.25 6.30
C ILE A 10 -24.81 9.18 7.71
N ASP A 11 -25.64 9.37 8.74
CA ASP A 11 -25.22 9.34 10.14
C ASP A 11 -24.95 7.92 10.65
N ASN A 12 -25.37 6.88 9.91
CA ASN A 12 -25.23 5.48 10.31
C ASN A 12 -24.05 4.77 9.62
N VAL A 13 -23.31 5.43 8.72
CA VAL A 13 -22.19 4.84 7.98
C VAL A 13 -20.88 5.54 8.32
N LYS A 14 -19.87 4.79 8.76
CA LYS A 14 -18.55 5.31 9.13
C LYS A 14 -17.45 4.69 8.28
N ILE A 15 -16.49 5.52 7.85
CA ILE A 15 -15.27 5.05 7.19
C ILE A 15 -14.19 4.82 8.25
N ILE A 16 -13.63 3.61 8.26
CA ILE A 16 -12.41 3.32 9.01
C ILE A 16 -11.24 3.77 8.14
N GLN A 17 -10.59 4.85 8.56
CA GLN A 17 -9.39 5.42 7.91
C GLN A 17 -8.12 4.66 8.27
N ASP A 18 -8.17 3.88 9.34
CA ASP A 18 -7.07 3.03 9.79
C ASP A 18 -6.92 1.81 8.86
N SER A 19 -5.70 1.40 8.56
CA SER A 19 -5.40 0.23 7.72
C SER A 19 -5.09 -1.04 8.53
N ASN A 20 -4.99 -0.95 9.86
CA ASN A 20 -4.78 -2.09 10.74
C ASN A 20 -5.97 -3.05 10.70
N LYS A 21 -5.71 -4.28 11.14
CA LYS A 21 -6.75 -5.28 11.34
C LYS A 21 -7.76 -4.78 12.38
N VAL A 22 -8.99 -4.59 11.95
CA VAL A 22 -10.08 -4.11 12.80
C VAL A 22 -10.48 -5.22 13.78
N ASN A 23 -10.59 -4.85 15.06
CA ASN A 23 -11.19 -5.69 16.09
C ASN A 23 -12.68 -5.32 16.21
N PRO A 24 -13.62 -6.22 15.86
CA PRO A 24 -15.05 -5.92 15.90
C PRO A 24 -15.58 -5.51 17.28
N LYS A 25 -14.89 -5.90 18.37
CA LYS A 25 -15.29 -5.54 19.74
C LYS A 25 -15.14 -4.05 20.05
N ASP A 26 -14.28 -3.37 19.30
CA ASP A 26 -14.02 -1.94 19.49
C ASP A 26 -14.95 -1.06 18.64
N LEU A 27 -15.87 -1.69 17.89
CA LEU A 27 -16.84 -1.02 17.04
C LEU A 27 -18.20 -0.90 17.74
N ASP A 28 -18.86 0.24 17.59
CA ASP A 28 -20.22 0.43 18.08
C ASP A 28 -21.20 -0.27 17.12
N PRO A 29 -21.96 -1.28 17.58
CA PRO A 29 -22.86 -2.06 16.74
C PRO A 29 -23.98 -1.24 16.07
N LYS A 30 -24.19 0.01 16.48
CA LYS A 30 -25.15 0.94 15.86
C LYS A 30 -24.77 1.35 14.45
N TYR A 31 -23.48 1.37 14.10
CA TYR A 31 -23.00 1.90 12.82
C TYR A 31 -22.57 0.79 11.85
N ALA A 32 -22.72 1.06 10.55
CA ALA A 32 -22.09 0.30 9.49
C ALA A 32 -20.69 0.86 9.19
N TYR A 33 -19.66 0.02 9.30
CA TYR A 33 -18.28 0.42 9.06
C TYR A 33 -17.76 -0.09 7.71
N ILE A 34 -17.02 0.77 7.02
CA ILE A 34 -16.31 0.41 5.77
C ILE A 34 -14.85 0.82 5.93
N GLN A 35 -13.96 -0.15 5.87
CA GLN A 35 -12.51 0.09 5.76
C GLN A 35 -12.14 0.11 4.28
N VAL A 36 -11.40 1.14 3.86
CA VAL A 36 -10.89 1.25 2.49
C VAL A 36 -9.40 1.51 2.57
N THR A 37 -8.61 0.55 2.10
CA THR A 37 -7.16 0.64 2.06
C THR A 37 -6.70 0.51 0.62
N TYR A 38 -5.87 1.44 0.16
CA TYR A 38 -5.22 1.33 -1.15
C TYR A 38 -4.21 0.19 -1.12
N VAL A 39 -4.14 -0.59 -2.20
CA VAL A 39 -3.20 -1.69 -2.37
C VAL A 39 -2.59 -1.63 -3.77
N THR A 40 -1.37 -2.14 -3.92
CA THR A 40 -0.72 -2.34 -5.23
C THR A 40 -0.53 -3.83 -5.49
N PRO A 41 -0.39 -4.28 -6.75
CA PRO A 41 0.06 -5.63 -7.05
C PRO A 41 1.35 -5.97 -6.29
N PHE A 42 1.46 -7.19 -5.79
CA PHE A 42 2.64 -7.70 -5.10
C PHE A 42 3.29 -8.81 -5.92
N PHE A 43 4.61 -8.70 -6.08
CA PHE A 43 5.44 -9.67 -6.76
C PHE A 43 6.63 -10.01 -5.89
N GLU A 44 6.99 -11.30 -5.83
CA GLU A 44 8.28 -11.71 -5.29
C GLU A 44 9.40 -11.33 -6.27
N GLU A 45 10.66 -11.28 -5.79
CA GLU A 45 11.81 -10.88 -6.62
C GLU A 45 11.86 -11.63 -7.95
N LYS A 46 11.70 -12.96 -7.90
CA LYS A 46 11.68 -13.80 -9.10
C LYS A 46 10.53 -13.46 -10.07
N GLU A 47 9.36 -13.12 -9.56
CA GLU A 47 8.24 -12.72 -10.44
C GLU A 47 8.44 -11.31 -11.01
N ALA A 48 9.08 -10.42 -10.27
CA ALA A 48 9.40 -9.08 -10.73
C ALA A 48 10.43 -9.08 -11.87
N GLU A 49 11.32 -10.09 -11.92
CA GLU A 49 12.23 -10.28 -13.05
C GLU A 49 11.49 -10.59 -14.37
N ASP A 50 10.39 -11.35 -14.29
CA ASP A 50 9.58 -11.76 -15.44
C ASP A 50 8.55 -10.70 -15.87
N ARG A 51 8.13 -9.81 -14.95
CA ARG A 51 7.08 -8.81 -15.19
C ARG A 51 7.66 -7.42 -15.36
N LYS A 52 8.00 -7.07 -16.60
CA LYS A 52 8.73 -5.83 -16.93
C LYS A 52 7.83 -4.70 -17.43
N THR A 53 6.68 -5.06 -17.99
CA THR A 53 5.76 -4.11 -18.62
C THR A 53 4.57 -3.79 -17.73
N ASP A 54 3.96 -2.62 -17.95
CA ASP A 54 2.71 -2.25 -17.28
C ASP A 54 1.61 -3.29 -17.49
N PHE A 55 1.54 -3.90 -18.68
CA PHE A 55 0.58 -4.97 -18.94
C PHE A 55 0.81 -6.19 -18.04
N GLU A 56 2.05 -6.66 -17.95
CA GLU A 56 2.41 -7.81 -17.11
C GLU A 56 2.19 -7.53 -15.63
N MET A 57 2.40 -6.29 -15.17
CA MET A 57 2.12 -5.92 -13.78
C MET A 57 0.61 -5.90 -13.43
N HIS A 58 -0.28 -5.91 -14.42
CA HIS A 58 -1.73 -5.82 -14.22
C HIS A 58 -2.52 -7.02 -14.73
N HIS A 59 -1.86 -8.02 -15.33
CA HIS A 59 -2.49 -9.19 -15.90
C HIS A 59 -2.11 -10.48 -15.14
N ASN A 60 -3.11 -11.32 -14.86
CA ASN A 60 -2.97 -12.54 -14.05
C ASN A 60 -2.30 -12.29 -12.69
N ILE A 61 -2.90 -11.40 -11.91
CA ILE A 61 -2.44 -11.03 -10.56
C ILE A 61 -3.49 -11.36 -9.50
N ASN A 62 -3.08 -11.92 -8.36
CA ASN A 62 -3.99 -12.18 -7.24
C ASN A 62 -3.40 -11.79 -5.88
N ARG A 63 -2.19 -11.23 -5.86
CA ARG A 63 -1.51 -10.78 -4.65
C ARG A 63 -1.41 -9.26 -4.65
N PHE A 64 -1.76 -8.67 -3.52
CA PHE A 64 -1.78 -7.23 -3.34
C PHE A 64 -1.16 -6.84 -2.01
N VAL A 65 -0.38 -5.77 -1.97
CA VAL A 65 0.33 -5.33 -0.78
C VAL A 65 -0.10 -3.93 -0.34
N PHE A 66 -0.13 -3.71 0.96
CA PHE A 66 -0.12 -2.39 1.57
C PHE A 66 0.81 -2.37 2.79
N GLU A 67 1.25 -1.18 3.17
CA GLU A 67 2.17 -0.97 4.28
C GLU A 67 1.50 -0.08 5.33
N THR A 68 1.60 -0.48 6.61
CA THR A 68 1.02 0.27 7.74
C THR A 68 2.13 0.68 8.71
N PRO A 69 2.30 1.98 9.01
CA PRO A 69 3.32 2.46 9.94
C PRO A 69 2.90 2.15 11.39
N PHE A 70 3.88 1.77 12.21
CA PHE A 70 3.69 1.61 13.66
C PHE A 70 5.00 1.87 14.41
N THR A 71 4.92 1.98 15.72
CA THR A 71 6.05 2.08 16.64
C THR A 71 5.87 1.03 17.74
N LEU A 72 6.95 0.64 18.41
CA LEU A 72 6.87 -0.30 19.54
C LEU A 72 6.08 0.26 20.73
N SER A 73 5.93 1.58 20.81
CA SER A 73 5.08 2.26 21.81
C SER A 73 3.58 2.17 21.51
N GLY A 74 3.19 1.62 20.36
CA GLY A 74 1.80 1.51 19.91
C GLY A 74 1.27 2.72 19.12
N LYS A 75 2.06 3.79 18.99
CA LYS A 75 1.73 4.91 18.08
C LYS A 75 1.94 4.49 16.62
N LYS A 76 1.23 5.12 15.69
CA LYS A 76 1.43 4.92 14.25
C LYS A 76 2.73 5.53 13.73
N HIS A 77 3.01 6.75 14.16
CA HIS A 77 4.16 7.54 13.72
C HIS A 77 5.10 7.85 14.89
N GLY A 78 6.40 7.81 14.61
CA GLY A 78 7.47 8.15 15.54
C GLY A 78 8.68 8.75 14.80
N GLY A 79 9.79 8.92 15.52
CA GLY A 79 11.08 9.25 14.92
C GLY A 79 11.56 8.13 14.00
N VAL A 80 12.56 8.41 13.15
CA VAL A 80 13.11 7.42 12.22
C VAL A 80 13.69 6.20 12.95
N GLU A 81 14.18 6.40 14.16
CA GLU A 81 14.74 5.40 15.06
C GLU A 81 13.67 4.51 15.73
N GLU A 82 12.41 4.92 15.71
CA GLU A 82 11.28 4.19 16.30
C GLU A 82 10.29 3.67 15.27
N GLN A 83 10.39 4.15 14.02
CA GLN A 83 9.40 3.90 12.98
C GLN A 83 9.56 2.50 12.40
N CYS A 84 8.64 1.61 12.78
CA CYS A 84 8.47 0.31 12.16
C CYS A 84 7.43 0.36 11.04
N LYS A 85 7.41 -0.70 10.22
CA LYS A 85 6.45 -0.85 9.12
C LYS A 85 5.94 -2.27 9.04
N ARG A 86 4.62 -2.44 8.99
CA ARG A 86 3.98 -3.74 8.74
C ARG A 86 3.60 -3.82 7.27
N ARG A 87 4.18 -4.76 6.55
CA ARG A 87 3.82 -5.08 5.16
C ARG A 87 2.79 -6.21 5.19
N THR A 88 1.60 -5.96 4.65
CA THR A 88 0.51 -6.95 4.59
C THR A 88 0.24 -7.32 3.14
N ILE A 89 0.31 -8.62 2.84
CA ILE A 89 0.02 -9.18 1.52
C ILE A 89 -1.33 -9.89 1.59
N LEU A 90 -2.23 -9.52 0.69
CA LEU A 90 -3.57 -10.08 0.53
C LEU A 90 -3.58 -10.97 -0.72
N THR A 91 -4.16 -12.16 -0.61
CA THR A 91 -4.39 -13.05 -1.75
C THR A 91 -5.88 -13.19 -2.02
N THR A 92 -6.29 -12.88 -3.25
CA THR A 92 -7.67 -13.02 -3.70
C THR A 92 -7.99 -14.42 -4.20
N SER A 93 -9.27 -14.82 -4.11
CA SER A 93 -9.75 -16.13 -4.57
C SER A 93 -9.54 -16.39 -6.05
N HIS A 94 -9.45 -15.33 -6.87
CA HIS A 94 -9.27 -15.39 -8.31
C HIS A 94 -8.28 -14.32 -8.74
N LEU A 95 -7.72 -14.49 -9.95
CA LEU A 95 -6.81 -13.54 -10.58
C LEU A 95 -7.58 -12.36 -11.19
N PHE A 96 -6.97 -11.20 -11.23
CA PHE A 96 -7.37 -10.08 -12.08
C PHE A 96 -6.63 -10.17 -13.43
N PRO A 97 -7.27 -9.75 -14.54
CA PRO A 97 -8.68 -9.37 -14.65
C PRO A 97 -9.63 -10.56 -14.46
N TYR A 98 -10.86 -10.30 -14.00
CA TYR A 98 -11.89 -11.31 -13.77
C TYR A 98 -13.25 -10.82 -14.25
N VAL A 99 -14.22 -11.74 -14.37
CA VAL A 99 -15.61 -11.41 -14.72
C VAL A 99 -16.29 -10.48 -13.70
N LYS A 100 -15.74 -10.37 -12.48
CA LYS A 100 -16.17 -9.41 -11.45
C LYS A 100 -15.05 -8.42 -11.13
N LYS A 101 -15.43 -7.16 -10.89
CA LYS A 101 -14.50 -6.08 -10.47
C LYS A 101 -14.09 -6.14 -9.00
N ARG A 102 -14.73 -7.00 -8.19
CA ARG A 102 -14.44 -7.19 -6.77
C ARG A 102 -14.27 -8.68 -6.52
N ILE A 103 -13.16 -9.06 -5.91
CA ILE A 103 -12.80 -10.45 -5.65
C ILE A 103 -12.49 -10.56 -4.15
N GLN A 104 -13.05 -11.58 -3.50
CA GLN A 104 -12.85 -11.80 -2.08
C GLN A 104 -11.39 -12.17 -1.80
N VAL A 105 -10.84 -11.56 -0.74
CA VAL A 105 -9.57 -11.96 -0.12
C VAL A 105 -9.80 -13.26 0.66
N ILE A 106 -8.98 -14.27 0.38
CA ILE A 106 -9.07 -15.59 1.03
C ILE A 106 -7.87 -15.87 1.94
N SER A 107 -6.78 -15.13 1.79
CA SER A 107 -5.60 -15.25 2.62
C SER A 107 -4.96 -13.90 2.83
N GLN A 108 -4.29 -13.75 3.97
CA GLN A 108 -3.44 -12.61 4.28
C GLN A 108 -2.21 -13.08 5.04
N THR A 109 -1.07 -12.50 4.73
CA THR A 109 0.17 -12.66 5.49
C THR A 109 0.72 -11.29 5.84
N SER A 110 1.53 -11.19 6.89
CA SER A 110 2.14 -9.93 7.27
C SER A 110 3.55 -10.14 7.80
N THR A 111 4.43 -9.21 7.44
CA THR A 111 5.81 -9.16 7.91
C THR A 111 6.06 -7.78 8.50
N GLU A 112 6.75 -7.73 9.62
CA GLU A 112 7.12 -6.49 10.28
C GLU A 112 8.57 -6.16 9.98
N LEU A 113 8.83 -4.91 9.61
CA LEU A 113 10.13 -4.34 9.41
C LEU A 113 10.45 -3.44 10.60
N ASN A 114 11.61 -3.66 11.19
CA ASN A 114 12.16 -2.80 12.23
C ASN A 114 12.69 -1.47 11.63
N PRO A 115 13.09 -0.48 12.46
CA PRO A 115 13.46 0.84 11.97
C PRO A 115 14.62 0.86 10.96
N ILE A 116 15.65 0.01 11.13
CA ILE A 116 16.76 -0.05 10.17
C ILE A 116 16.34 -0.70 8.85
N GLU A 117 15.48 -1.73 8.89
CA GLU A 117 14.91 -2.35 7.70
C GLU A 117 14.00 -1.38 6.94
N VAL A 118 13.23 -0.54 7.65
CA VAL A 118 12.45 0.54 7.05
C VAL A 118 13.35 1.52 6.33
N ALA A 119 14.45 1.96 6.96
CA ALA A 119 15.40 2.86 6.32
C ALA A 119 16.01 2.25 5.05
N ILE A 120 16.42 0.98 5.09
CA ILE A 120 16.96 0.26 3.93
C ILE A 120 15.94 0.17 2.80
N ASP A 121 14.68 -0.17 3.11
CA ASP A 121 13.60 -0.30 2.13
C ASP A 121 13.30 1.03 1.44
N GLU A 122 13.19 2.13 2.18
CA GLU A 122 12.94 3.47 1.62
C GLU A 122 14.12 3.96 0.77
N MET A 123 15.35 3.76 1.23
CA MET A 123 16.55 4.15 0.48
C MET A 123 16.71 3.33 -0.81
N SER A 124 16.47 2.02 -0.76
CA SER A 124 16.55 1.14 -1.93
C SER A 124 15.51 1.52 -2.98
N LYS A 125 14.26 1.80 -2.55
CA LYS A 125 13.20 2.31 -3.42
C LYS A 125 13.59 3.64 -4.06
N LYS A 126 14.20 4.56 -3.30
CA LYS A 126 14.63 5.86 -3.82
C LYS A 126 15.70 5.73 -4.91
N VAL A 127 16.70 4.87 -4.68
CA VAL A 127 17.75 4.60 -5.66
C VAL A 127 17.18 3.96 -6.92
N SER A 128 16.32 2.95 -6.77
CA SER A 128 15.64 2.29 -7.90
C SER A 128 14.81 3.28 -8.72
N GLU A 129 14.01 4.14 -8.06
CA GLU A 129 13.18 5.15 -8.70
C GLU A 129 14.02 6.15 -9.51
N LEU A 130 15.13 6.65 -8.97
CA LEU A 130 16.02 7.57 -9.67
C LEU A 130 16.74 6.89 -10.84
N ASN A 131 17.25 5.67 -10.64
CA ASN A 131 17.89 4.91 -11.70
C ASN A 131 16.94 4.67 -12.87
N GLN A 132 15.71 4.25 -12.60
CA GLN A 132 14.70 4.04 -13.64
C GLN A 132 14.47 5.31 -14.45
N LEU A 133 14.31 6.46 -13.80
CA LEU A 133 14.08 7.75 -14.49
C LEU A 133 15.29 8.17 -15.36
N CYS A 134 16.51 7.86 -14.92
CA CYS A 134 17.72 8.16 -15.67
C CYS A 134 17.96 7.21 -16.85
N THR A 135 17.42 5.99 -16.82
CA THR A 135 17.60 4.99 -17.88
C THR A 135 16.43 4.92 -18.87
N MET A 136 15.43 5.80 -18.76
CA MET A 136 14.36 5.92 -19.76
C MET A 136 14.92 6.40 -21.10
N GLU A 137 14.42 5.86 -22.21
CA GLU A 137 14.80 6.28 -23.57
C GLU A 137 14.47 7.77 -23.80
N GLU A 138 13.29 8.21 -23.32
CA GLU A 138 12.92 9.62 -23.22
C GLU A 138 12.77 10.01 -21.74
N VAL A 139 13.68 10.88 -21.28
CA VAL A 139 13.70 11.32 -19.87
C VAL A 139 12.58 12.32 -19.60
N ASP A 140 11.69 11.97 -18.69
CA ASP A 140 10.71 12.91 -18.12
C ASP A 140 11.42 13.90 -17.17
N MET A 141 11.78 15.06 -17.71
CA MET A 141 12.50 16.10 -16.99
C MET A 141 11.77 16.57 -15.73
N ILE A 142 10.43 16.68 -15.76
CA ILE A 142 9.64 17.18 -14.63
C ILE A 142 9.66 16.15 -13.50
N ARG A 143 9.42 14.88 -13.85
CA ARG A 143 9.43 13.79 -12.87
C ARG A 143 10.82 13.57 -12.28
N LEU A 144 11.87 13.62 -13.10
CA LEU A 144 13.25 13.51 -12.63
C LEU A 144 13.61 14.66 -11.68
N GLN A 145 13.31 15.91 -12.04
CA GLN A 145 13.56 17.07 -11.17
C GLN A 145 12.83 16.96 -9.83
N LEU A 146 11.54 16.58 -9.86
CA LEU A 146 10.76 16.40 -8.65
C LEU A 146 11.40 15.39 -7.69
N LYS A 147 11.83 14.23 -8.20
CA LYS A 147 12.43 13.17 -7.39
C LYS A 147 13.83 13.50 -6.92
N LEU A 148 14.67 14.08 -7.79
CA LEU A 148 16.02 14.48 -7.44
C LEU A 148 16.03 15.61 -6.40
N GLN A 149 15.23 16.67 -6.61
CA GLN A 149 15.14 17.79 -5.66
C GLN A 149 14.68 17.31 -4.28
N GLY A 150 13.68 16.44 -4.23
CA GLY A 150 13.20 15.81 -3.00
C GLY A 150 14.20 14.84 -2.34
N SER A 151 15.37 14.61 -2.94
CA SER A 151 16.43 13.75 -2.40
C SER A 151 17.63 14.55 -1.90
N VAL A 152 18.08 15.57 -2.65
CA VAL A 152 19.31 16.32 -2.33
C VAL A 152 19.06 17.73 -1.78
N SER A 153 17.84 18.23 -1.86
CA SER A 153 17.48 19.60 -1.46
C SER A 153 16.17 19.61 -0.70
N VAL A 154 16.03 18.66 0.23
CA VAL A 154 14.85 18.51 1.07
C VAL A 154 14.64 19.78 1.89
N LYS A 155 13.46 20.37 1.73
CA LYS A 155 12.92 21.46 2.55
C LYS A 155 11.46 21.10 2.81
N VAL A 156 11.02 21.27 4.06
CA VAL A 156 9.62 21.05 4.46
C VAL A 156 8.91 22.40 4.51
#